data_AF-A0A537E7S4-F1
#
_entry.id   AF-A0A537E7S4-F1
#
_cell.length_a   1.000
_cell.length_b   1.000
_cell.length_c   1.000
_cell.angle_alpha   90.00
_cell.angle_beta   90.00
_cell.angle_gamma   90.00
#
_symmetry.space_group_name_H-M   'P 1'
#
loop_
_entity.id
_entity.type
_entity.pdbx_description
1 polymer ?
#
loop_
_entity_poly.entity_id
_entity_poly.type
_entity_poly.pdbx_seq_one_letter_code
_entity_poly.pdbx_strand_id
1 'polypeptide(L)'
;MDGNRRYRKYFERETGSLTILSLMEAYYAVLKDYGEAEAEKTYSAAGKYLVEFDDEDVKEAMKRRLQLRRKKLNLSYADALEYTVAVRLGLRFLTGDEEFETLDNVEYVK
;
A
#
# COMPACT_ATOMS: atom_id res chain seq x y z
N MET A 1 0.81 15.90 -6.07
CA MET A 1 -0.39 15.03 -6.06
C MET A 1 -1.65 15.81 -5.74
N ASP A 2 -2.55 15.98 -6.71
CA ASP A 2 -3.96 16.22 -6.41
C ASP A 2 -4.51 14.94 -5.75
N GLY A 3 -4.33 14.82 -4.43
CA GLY A 3 -4.79 13.67 -3.68
C GLY A 3 -6.28 13.45 -3.96
N ASN A 4 -6.62 12.31 -4.56
CA ASN A 4 -8.01 12.00 -4.90
C ASN A 4 -8.83 12.10 -3.61
N ARG A 5 -9.73 13.10 -3.55
CA ARG A 5 -10.49 13.46 -2.33
C ARG A 5 -11.29 12.28 -1.78
N ARG A 6 -11.53 11.25 -2.60
CA ARG A 6 -12.18 9.99 -2.21
C ARG A 6 -11.38 9.18 -1.20
N TYR A 7 -10.04 9.33 -1.17
CA TYR A 7 -9.18 8.65 -0.20
C TYR A 7 -9.28 9.26 1.20
N ARG A 8 -9.69 10.53 1.30
CA ARG A 8 -9.72 11.30 2.57
C ARG A 8 -10.56 10.61 3.66
N LYS A 9 -11.69 10.00 3.29
CA LYS A 9 -12.57 9.30 4.25
C LYS A 9 -11.89 8.13 4.96
N TYR A 10 -10.93 7.46 4.31
CA TYR A 10 -10.21 6.32 4.87
C TYR A 10 -9.08 6.73 5.84
N PHE A 11 -8.68 8.01 5.83
CA PHE A 11 -7.71 8.55 6.78
C PHE A 11 -8.35 9.39 7.90
N GLU A 12 -9.56 9.92 7.67
CA GLU A 12 -10.32 10.71 8.66
C GLU A 12 -11.25 9.87 9.55
N ARG A 13 -11.81 8.76 9.04
CA ARG A 13 -12.78 7.92 9.77
C ARG A 13 -12.30 6.51 10.07
N GLU A 14 -11.35 6.01 9.31
CA GLU A 14 -10.75 4.69 9.48
C GLU A 14 -9.27 4.85 9.83
N THR A 15 -8.71 3.95 10.63
CA THR A 15 -7.27 3.91 10.88
C THR A 15 -6.62 3.12 9.75
N GLY A 16 -6.03 3.82 8.78
CA GLY A 16 -5.21 3.20 7.75
C GLY A 16 -3.95 2.56 8.32
N SER A 17 -3.39 1.58 7.60
CA SER A 17 -2.09 0.97 7.91
C SER A 17 -1.18 1.12 6.70
N LEU A 18 0.11 1.36 6.96
CA LEU A 18 1.15 1.53 5.96
C LEU A 18 2.28 0.55 6.25
N THR A 19 3.02 0.15 5.21
CA THR A 19 4.32 -0.53 5.40
C THR A 19 5.46 0.44 5.16
N ILE A 20 6.69 0.03 5.47
CA ILE A 20 7.87 0.85 5.16
C ILE A 20 8.05 1.03 3.65
N LEU A 21 7.51 0.11 2.84
CA LEU A 21 7.52 0.23 1.38
C LEU A 21 6.57 1.33 0.91
N SER A 22 5.36 1.40 1.47
CA SER A 22 4.40 2.48 1.19
C SER A 22 4.98 3.84 1.60
N LEU A 23 5.69 3.89 2.74
CA LEU A 23 6.38 5.11 3.18
C LEU A 23 7.50 5.50 2.22
N MET A 24 8.26 4.54 1.72
CA MET A 24 9.32 4.77 0.73
C MET A 24 8.75 5.37 -0.57
N GLU A 25 7.64 4.83 -1.07
CA GLU A 25 6.97 5.34 -2.26
C GLU A 25 6.40 6.76 -2.05
N ALA A 26 5.71 6.97 -0.92
CA ALA A 26 5.17 8.28 -0.56
C ALA A 26 6.29 9.32 -0.40
N TYR A 27 7.38 8.97 0.27
CA TYR A 27 8.53 9.85 0.43
C TYR A 27 9.13 10.22 -0.92
N TYR A 28 9.39 9.24 -1.79
CA TYR A 28 9.99 9.48 -3.10
C TYR A 28 9.10 10.37 -3.98
N ALA A 29 7.79 10.12 -3.98
CA ALA A 29 6.82 10.94 -4.70
C ALA A 29 6.84 12.40 -4.23
N VAL A 30 6.78 12.63 -2.91
CA VAL A 30 6.76 13.99 -2.35
C VAL A 30 8.11 14.69 -2.55
N LEU A 31 9.22 13.96 -2.37
CA LEU A 31 10.57 14.49 -2.61
C LEU A 31 10.72 14.99 -4.04
N LYS A 32 10.26 14.21 -5.01
CA LYS A 32 10.33 14.54 -6.45
C LYS A 32 9.52 15.79 -6.80
N ASP A 33 8.32 15.93 -6.23
CA ASP A 33 7.38 16.98 -6.62
C ASP A 33 7.52 18.27 -5.78
N TYR A 34 7.92 18.16 -4.51
CA TYR A 34 7.84 19.23 -3.51
C TYR A 34 9.13 19.45 -2.70
N GLY A 35 10.13 18.57 -2.84
CA GLY A 35 11.41 18.66 -2.15
C GLY A 35 11.43 18.04 -0.76
N GLU A 36 12.64 18.00 -0.18
CA GLU A 36 12.98 17.23 1.02
C GLU A 36 12.17 17.65 2.26
N ALA A 37 11.97 18.95 2.48
CA ALA A 37 11.25 19.45 3.65
C ALA A 37 9.79 18.95 3.71
N GLU A 38 9.12 18.81 2.57
CA GLU A 38 7.76 18.26 2.52
C GLU A 38 7.75 16.74 2.61
N ALA A 39 8.78 16.07 2.07
CA ALA A 39 8.94 14.63 2.19
C ALA A 39 9.12 14.19 3.65
N GLU A 40 9.98 14.90 4.41
CA GLU A 40 10.20 14.65 5.84
C GLU A 40 8.93 14.84 6.70
N LYS A 41 8.15 15.88 6.40
CA LYS A 41 6.86 16.11 7.07
C LYS A 41 5.89 14.96 6.79
N THR A 42 5.83 14.51 5.54
CA THR A 42 4.96 13.40 5.12
C THR A 42 5.36 12.11 5.83
N TYR A 43 6.65 11.79 5.86
CA TYR A 43 7.19 10.61 6.53
C TYR A 43 6.88 10.60 8.02
N SER A 44 7.16 11.71 8.69
CA SER A 44 6.93 11.88 10.13
C SER A 44 5.44 11.73 10.49
N ALA A 45 4.55 12.28 9.66
CA ALA A 45 3.11 12.18 9.87
C ALA A 45 2.58 10.75 9.65
N ALA A 46 3.15 10.02 8.70
CA ALA A 46 2.70 8.69 8.30
C ALA A 46 3.25 7.55 9.18
N GLY A 47 4.40 7.75 9.82
CA GLY A 47 5.06 6.74 10.66
C GLY A 47 4.19 6.16 11.80
N LYS A 48 3.18 6.91 12.28
CA LYS A 48 2.23 6.43 13.31
C LYS A 48 1.28 5.31 12.84
N TYR A 49 1.22 5.04 11.54
CA TYR A 49 0.39 3.99 10.94
C TYR A 49 1.23 2.81 10.43
N LEU A 50 2.53 2.80 10.72
CA LEU A 50 3.44 1.79 10.24
C LEU A 50 3.13 0.43 10.88
N VAL A 51 2.98 -0.58 10.03
CA VAL A 51 2.89 -1.97 10.42
C VAL A 51 4.13 -2.72 9.93
N GLU A 52 4.70 -3.51 10.82
CA GLU A 52 5.83 -4.37 10.52
C GLU A 52 5.39 -5.65 9.81
N PHE A 53 6.29 -6.17 8.98
CA PHE A 53 6.18 -7.47 8.34
C PHE A 53 7.46 -8.27 8.59
N ASP A 54 7.37 -9.59 8.50
CA ASP A 54 8.47 -10.50 8.79
C ASP A 54 8.87 -11.38 7.59
N ASP A 55 9.80 -12.31 7.81
CA ASP A 55 10.27 -13.24 6.78
C ASP A 55 9.16 -14.13 6.25
N GLU A 56 8.17 -14.47 7.07
CA GLU A 56 7.03 -15.31 6.72
C GLU A 56 6.09 -14.56 5.79
N ASP A 57 5.83 -13.27 6.06
CA ASP A 57 5.10 -12.37 5.17
C ASP A 57 5.79 -12.26 3.81
N VAL A 58 7.11 -12.10 3.79
CA VAL A 58 7.90 -12.02 2.54
C VAL A 58 7.76 -13.30 1.73
N LYS A 59 7.95 -14.47 2.37
CA LYS A 59 7.83 -15.78 1.70
C LYS A 59 6.42 -16.00 1.17
N GLU A 60 5.40 -15.65 1.94
CA GLU A 60 3.99 -15.81 1.55
C GLU A 60 3.61 -14.86 0.41
N ALA A 61 4.07 -13.61 0.47
CA ALA A 61 3.86 -12.63 -0.59
C ALA A 61 4.43 -13.11 -1.93
N MET A 62 5.62 -13.72 -1.92
CA MET A 62 6.22 -14.25 -3.16
C MET A 62 5.46 -15.46 -3.71
N LYS A 63 4.94 -16.33 -2.85
CA LYS A 63 4.05 -17.43 -3.27
C LYS A 63 2.77 -16.88 -3.90
N ARG A 64 2.12 -15.90 -3.25
CA ARG A 64 0.90 -15.24 -3.74
C ARG A 64 1.14 -14.55 -5.07
N ARG A 65 2.23 -13.77 -5.19
CA ARG A 65 2.63 -13.13 -6.44
C ARG A 65 2.74 -14.14 -7.59
N LEU A 66 3.37 -15.29 -7.34
CA LEU A 66 3.47 -16.36 -8.34
C LEU A 66 2.10 -16.93 -8.73
N GLN A 67 1.19 -17.11 -7.77
CA GLN A 67 -0.18 -17.58 -8.03
C GLN A 67 -0.99 -16.54 -8.83
N LEU A 68 -0.90 -15.26 -8.48
CA LEU A 68 -1.59 -14.17 -9.16
C LEU A 68 -1.06 -13.96 -10.58
N ARG A 69 0.25 -14.14 -10.79
CA ARG A 69 0.85 -14.14 -12.14
C ARG A 69 0.27 -15.22 -13.05
N ARG A 70 -0.08 -16.39 -12.51
CA ARG A 70 -0.77 -17.44 -13.30
C ARG A 70 -2.18 -17.03 -13.73
N LYS A 71 -2.78 -16.06 -13.03
CA LYS A 71 -4.06 -15.42 -13.38
C LYS A 71 -3.88 -14.16 -14.25
N LYS A 72 -2.68 -13.91 -14.78
CA LYS A 72 -2.31 -12.74 -15.60
C LYS A 72 -2.32 -11.39 -14.85
N LEU A 73 -2.25 -11.39 -13.52
CA LEU A 73 -2.03 -10.18 -12.72
C LEU A 73 -0.53 -10.04 -12.43
N ASN A 74 0.05 -8.87 -12.68
CA ASN A 74 1.50 -8.69 -12.62
C ASN A 74 1.90 -7.64 -11.59
N LEU A 75 1.64 -7.98 -10.33
CA LEU A 75 1.98 -7.14 -9.20
C LEU A 75 3.50 -6.91 -9.08
N SER A 76 3.87 -5.71 -8.61
CA SER A 76 5.23 -5.45 -8.14
C SER A 76 5.55 -6.27 -6.88
N TYR A 77 6.79 -6.22 -6.41
CA TYR A 77 7.14 -6.89 -5.15
C TYR A 77 6.53 -6.17 -3.94
N ALA A 78 6.49 -4.84 -3.96
CA ALA A 78 5.88 -4.05 -2.90
C ALA A 78 4.39 -4.33 -2.82
N ASP A 79 3.69 -4.20 -3.94
CA ASP A 79 2.27 -4.51 -4.09
C ASP A 79 1.89 -5.91 -3.57
N ALA A 80 2.67 -6.93 -3.93
CA ALA A 80 2.42 -8.30 -3.47
C ALA A 80 2.61 -8.45 -1.96
N LEU A 81 3.60 -7.77 -1.38
CA LEU A 81 3.85 -7.78 0.07
C LEU A 81 2.75 -7.04 0.82
N GLU A 82 2.42 -5.83 0.40
CA GLU A 82 1.42 -4.99 1.06
C GLU A 82 0.03 -5.60 1.01
N TYR A 83 -0.37 -6.17 -0.12
CA TYR A 83 -1.60 -6.95 -0.23
C TYR A 83 -1.60 -8.15 0.72
N THR A 84 -0.47 -8.86 0.84
CA THR A 84 -0.35 -10.02 1.74
C THR A 84 -0.46 -9.61 3.20
N VAL A 85 0.20 -8.52 3.59
CA VAL A 85 0.12 -7.94 4.93
C VAL A 85 -1.31 -7.48 5.23
N ALA A 86 -1.97 -6.79 4.30
CA ALA A 86 -3.36 -6.37 4.46
C ALA A 86 -4.29 -7.57 4.72
N VAL A 87 -4.16 -8.64 3.92
CA VAL A 87 -4.92 -9.88 4.11
C VAL A 87 -4.63 -10.52 5.46
N ARG A 88 -3.36 -10.59 5.89
CA ARG A 88 -2.97 -11.14 7.20
C ARG A 88 -3.62 -10.38 8.36
N LEU A 89 -3.67 -9.05 8.25
CA LEU A 89 -4.24 -8.18 9.27
C LEU A 89 -5.77 -8.13 9.25
N GLY A 90 -6.42 -8.79 8.28
CA GLY A 90 -7.87 -8.70 8.08
C GLY A 90 -8.33 -7.31 7.62
N LEU A 91 -7.42 -6.52 7.03
CA LEU A 91 -7.69 -5.20 6.48
C LEU A 91 -8.04 -5.30 5.00
N ARG A 92 -8.82 -4.33 4.51
CA ARG A 92 -8.99 -4.17 3.07
C ARG A 92 -7.78 -3.45 2.49
N PHE A 93 -7.23 -3.99 1.40
CA PHE A 93 -6.17 -3.34 0.64
C PHE A 93 -6.78 -2.23 -0.21
N LEU A 94 -6.47 -0.98 0.12
CA LEU A 94 -7.01 0.21 -0.53
C LEU A 94 -6.14 0.59 -1.73
N THR A 95 -6.67 0.53 -2.95
CA THR A 95 -5.91 0.87 -4.15
C THR A 95 -6.80 1.42 -5.27
N GLY A 96 -6.20 2.19 -6.18
CA GLY A 96 -6.81 2.65 -7.42
C GLY A 96 -6.33 1.88 -8.65
N ASP A 97 -5.50 0.85 -8.46
CA ASP A 97 -4.97 0.03 -9.54
C ASP A 97 -5.98 -1.05 -9.97
N GLU A 98 -6.34 -1.04 -11.26
CA GLU A 98 -7.31 -1.95 -11.87
C GLU A 98 -6.86 -3.42 -11.78
N GLU A 99 -5.55 -3.68 -11.66
CA GLU A 99 -5.04 -5.05 -11.48
C GLU A 99 -5.59 -5.73 -10.21
N PHE A 100 -6.03 -4.94 -9.22
CA PHE A 100 -6.56 -5.44 -7.96
C PHE A 100 -8.08 -5.50 -7.89
N GLU A 101 -8.82 -4.94 -8.84
CA GLU A 101 -10.29 -4.81 -8.76
C GLU A 101 -11.00 -6.17 -8.58
N THR A 102 -10.38 -7.25 -9.06
CA THR A 102 -10.94 -8.61 -9.01
C THR A 102 -10.46 -9.45 -7.82
N LEU A 103 -9.61 -8.90 -6.95
CA LEU A 103 -9.04 -9.62 -5.81
C LEU A 103 -9.91 -9.47 -4.57
N ASP A 104 -10.02 -10.57 -3.82
CA ASP A 104 -10.68 -10.56 -2.51
C ASP A 104 -9.94 -9.62 -1.55
N ASN A 105 -10.65 -9.06 -0.58
CA ASN A 105 -10.08 -8.13 0.41
C ASN A 105 -9.47 -6.84 -0.19
N VAL A 106 -9.93 -6.41 -1.36
CA VAL A 106 -9.57 -5.11 -1.96
C VAL A 106 -10.72 -4.11 -1.82
N GLU A 107 -10.38 -2.89 -1.43
CA GLU A 107 -11.24 -1.72 -1.56
C GLU A 107 -10.72 -0.89 -2.74
N TYR A 108 -11.39 -1.02 -3.89
CA TYR A 108 -10.98 -0.33 -5.11
C TYR A 108 -11.60 1.08 -5.18
N VAL A 109 -10.76 2.10 -5.40
CA VAL A 109 -11.19 3.50 -5.47
C VAL A 109 -10.79 4.12 -6.80
N LYS A 110 -11.81 4.37 -7.64
CA LYS A 110 -11.70 5.18 -8.87
C LYS A 110 -11.44 6.66 -8.57
#